data_AF-A0A5N9E9B2-F1
#
_entry.id   AF-A0A5N9E9B2-F1
#
_cell.length_a   1.000
_cell.length_b   1.000
_cell.length_c   1.000
_cell.angle_alpha   90.00
_cell.angle_beta   90.00
_cell.angle_gamma   90.00
#
_symmetry.space_group_name_H-M   'P 1'
#
loop_
_entity.id
_entity.type
_entity.pdbx_description
1 polymer ?
#
loop_
_entity_poly.entity_id
_entity_poly.type
_entity_poly.pdbx_seq_one_letter_code
_entity_poly.pdbx_strand_id
1 'polypeptide(L)'
;MAKKKVSTPTAPANKKAAQQKPVVKDFRPVASNRKAHFDYEILERYEAGISLTGTEIKSIRAGKIDLRDSYARASGGEMWLHNAYIAPYDPASLNNHDPKRNRKLLLHRAEIQQMTGAAAEKGLTIVALRVYIKHHVAKVELGMARGKR
;
A
#
# COMPACT_ATOMS: atom_id res chain seq x y z
N MET A 1 -38.52 65.32 -6.83
CA MET A 1 -37.83 65.27 -5.52
C MET A 1 -37.72 63.79 -5.10
N ALA A 2 -36.58 63.13 -5.35
CA ALA A 2 -35.47 62.94 -4.41
C ALA A 2 -35.70 61.82 -3.37
N LYS A 3 -35.14 60.61 -3.62
CA LYS A 3 -34.04 59.97 -2.86
C LYS A 3 -34.02 58.43 -3.03
N LYS A 4 -32.81 57.91 -3.29
CA LYS A 4 -32.37 56.50 -3.24
C LYS A 4 -32.88 55.75 -2.00
N LYS A 5 -33.11 54.44 -2.15
CA LYS A 5 -32.48 53.40 -1.31
C LYS A 5 -32.44 52.06 -2.06
N VAL A 6 -31.21 51.61 -2.30
CA VAL A 6 -30.88 50.23 -2.66
C VAL A 6 -31.09 49.38 -1.41
N SER A 7 -31.85 48.31 -1.51
CA SER A 7 -31.89 47.26 -0.50
C SER A 7 -31.97 45.91 -1.17
N THR A 8 -30.84 45.23 -1.25
CA THR A 8 -30.77 43.79 -1.49
C THR A 8 -31.23 43.07 -0.23
N PRO A 9 -32.16 42.10 -0.31
CA PRO A 9 -32.25 41.04 0.68
C PRO A 9 -31.86 39.73 -0.02
N THR A 10 -30.62 39.28 0.21
CA THR A 10 -30.29 38.25 1.21
C THR A 10 -30.20 36.89 0.51
N ALA A 11 -28.99 36.34 0.55
CA ALA A 11 -28.57 35.10 -0.07
C ALA A 11 -29.50 33.91 0.24
N PRO A 12 -29.68 32.96 -0.70
CA PRO A 12 -30.43 31.76 -0.43
C PRO A 12 -29.72 30.92 0.65
N ALA A 13 -30.54 30.54 1.63
CA ALA A 13 -30.36 29.52 2.65
C ALA A 13 -29.11 28.63 2.52
N ASN A 14 -28.25 28.77 3.52
CA ASN A 14 -27.13 27.90 3.83
C ASN A 14 -27.58 26.42 3.86
N LYS A 15 -27.36 25.71 2.75
CA LYS A 15 -27.41 24.24 2.72
C LYS A 15 -26.28 23.77 3.62
N LYS A 16 -26.61 23.43 4.87
CA LYS A 16 -25.72 22.75 5.81
C LYS A 16 -24.99 21.64 5.05
N ALA A 17 -23.69 21.86 4.82
CA ALA A 17 -22.79 20.84 4.32
C ALA A 17 -22.92 19.63 5.25
N ALA A 18 -23.37 18.50 4.70
CA ALA A 18 -23.42 17.24 5.40
C ALA A 18 -22.00 16.93 5.88
N GLN A 19 -21.76 17.05 7.18
CA GLN A 19 -20.50 16.72 7.80
C GLN A 19 -20.28 15.21 7.60
N GLN A 20 -19.39 14.87 6.67
CA GLN A 20 -18.94 13.49 6.49
C GLN A 20 -18.20 13.09 7.76
N LYS A 21 -18.81 12.22 8.57
CA LYS A 21 -18.13 11.61 9.72
C LYS A 21 -16.86 10.92 9.22
N PRO A 22 -15.69 11.16 9.84
CA PRO A 22 -14.46 10.47 9.43
C PRO A 22 -14.68 8.98 9.68
N VAL A 23 -14.70 8.20 8.60
CA VAL A 23 -14.72 6.73 8.68
C VAL A 23 -13.46 6.32 9.41
N VAL A 24 -13.60 5.74 10.61
CA VAL A 24 -12.47 5.28 11.42
C VAL A 24 -11.72 4.25 10.59
N LYS A 25 -10.48 4.56 10.20
CA LYS A 25 -9.65 3.63 9.43
C LYS A 25 -8.98 2.67 10.41
N ASP A 26 -9.42 1.41 10.42
CA ASP A 26 -8.87 0.32 11.24
C ASP A 26 -7.51 -0.20 10.75
N PHE A 27 -6.65 0.68 10.21
CA PHE A 27 -5.32 0.31 9.76
C PHE A 27 -4.27 1.37 10.10
N ARG A 28 -3.10 0.90 10.54
CA ARG A 28 -1.93 1.74 10.81
C ARG A 28 -0.99 1.68 9.60
N PRO A 29 -0.83 2.76 8.81
CA PRO A 29 0.17 2.79 7.76
C PRO A 29 1.58 2.71 8.35
N VAL A 30 2.45 1.92 7.74
CA VAL A 30 3.85 1.77 8.18
C VAL A 30 4.80 2.41 7.17
N ALA A 31 4.70 1.99 5.90
CA ALA A 31 5.56 2.50 4.84
C ALA A 31 4.80 2.60 3.52
N SER A 32 5.22 3.54 2.68
CA SER A 32 4.67 3.78 1.35
C SER A 32 5.81 4.01 0.36
N ASN A 33 5.73 3.34 -0.78
CA ASN A 33 6.67 3.41 -1.86
C ASN A 33 6.34 4.59 -2.79
N ARG A 34 6.80 5.78 -2.43
CA ARG A 34 6.57 7.01 -3.21
C ARG A 34 7.18 6.92 -4.62
N LYS A 35 8.32 6.23 -4.77
CA LYS A 35 9.00 6.02 -6.05
C LYS A 35 8.14 5.21 -7.02
N ALA A 36 7.47 4.15 -6.55
CA ALA A 36 6.58 3.37 -7.41
C ALA A 36 5.43 4.19 -8.01
N HIS A 37 4.86 5.13 -7.24
CA HIS A 37 3.80 6.02 -7.75
C HIS A 37 4.30 7.01 -8.80
N PHE A 38 5.58 7.39 -8.73
CA PHE A 38 6.22 8.28 -9.70
C PHE A 38 6.60 7.55 -10.98
N ASP A 39 7.34 6.44 -10.87
CA ASP A 39 7.90 5.69 -12.00
C ASP A 39 6.85 4.90 -12.80
N TYR A 40 5.75 4.51 -12.14
CA TYR A 40 4.75 3.63 -12.74
C TYR A 40 3.35 4.24 -12.71
N GLU A 41 2.55 3.85 -13.69
CA GLU A 41 1.11 3.97 -13.68
C GLU A 41 0.50 2.69 -13.08
N ILE A 42 -0.31 2.85 -12.03
CA ILE A 42 -0.90 1.74 -11.28
C ILE A 42 -2.32 1.52 -11.79
N LEU A 43 -2.57 0.35 -12.37
CA LEU A 43 -3.85 -0.02 -12.97
C LEU A 43 -4.79 -0.64 -11.94
N GLU A 44 -4.30 -1.66 -11.25
CA GLU A 44 -5.08 -2.44 -10.28
C GLU A 44 -4.28 -2.64 -9.00
N ARG A 45 -4.99 -2.85 -7.89
CA ARG A 45 -4.41 -2.97 -6.55
C ARG A 45 -4.95 -4.21 -5.86
N TYR A 46 -4.05 -4.95 -5.24
CA TYR A 46 -4.36 -6.18 -4.50
C TYR A 46 -3.82 -6.10 -3.08
N GLU A 47 -4.58 -6.64 -2.14
CA GLU A 47 -4.17 -6.75 -0.74
C GLU A 47 -3.63 -8.17 -0.49
N ALA A 48 -2.40 -8.27 0.03
CA ALA A 48 -1.79 -9.55 0.38
C ALA A 48 -1.33 -9.56 1.84
N GLY A 49 -1.47 -10.72 2.50
CA GLY A 49 -0.78 -10.99 3.76
C GLY A 49 0.70 -11.29 3.51
N ILE A 50 1.58 -10.95 4.45
CA ILE A 50 3.01 -11.28 4.36
C ILE A 50 3.37 -12.35 5.38
N SER A 51 4.06 -13.41 4.94
CA SER A 51 4.64 -14.40 5.86
C SER A 51 5.93 -13.86 6.49
N LEU A 52 5.82 -13.47 7.77
CA LEU A 52 6.88 -12.82 8.53
C LEU A 52 7.32 -13.66 9.72
N THR A 53 8.57 -13.49 10.10
CA THR A 53 9.13 -13.98 11.36
C THR A 53 8.87 -12.99 12.49
N GLY A 54 8.98 -13.47 13.73
CA GLY A 54 8.73 -12.66 14.93
C GLY A 54 9.64 -11.43 15.06
N THR A 55 10.86 -11.48 14.54
CA THR A 55 11.79 -10.33 14.55
C THR A 55 11.41 -9.30 13.49
N GLU A 56 10.92 -9.73 12.32
CA GLU A 56 10.50 -8.80 11.26
C GLU A 56 9.25 -8.01 11.64
N ILE A 57 8.23 -8.65 12.22
CA ILE A 57 7.03 -7.90 12.62
C ILE A 57 7.36 -6.84 13.67
N LYS A 58 8.38 -7.06 14.52
CA LYS A 58 8.89 -6.04 15.45
C LYS A 58 9.55 -4.88 14.70
N SER A 59 10.41 -5.16 13.72
CA SER A 59 11.03 -4.11 12.88
C SER A 59 10.01 -3.32 12.06
N ILE A 60 9.02 -3.99 11.46
CA ILE A 60 7.92 -3.33 10.74
C ILE A 60 7.10 -2.44 11.68
N ARG A 61 6.79 -2.91 12.90
CA ARG A 61 6.09 -2.07 13.90
C ARG A 61 6.89 -0.84 14.31
N ALA A 62 8.22 -0.94 14.29
CA ALA A 62 9.13 0.18 14.50
C ALA A 62 9.30 1.07 13.26
N GLY A 63 8.65 0.76 12.13
CA GLY A 63 8.76 1.52 10.89
C GLY A 63 10.06 1.30 10.11
N LYS A 64 10.89 0.32 10.51
CA LYS A 64 12.17 0.02 9.87
C LYS A 64 12.00 -0.91 8.66
N ILE A 65 11.28 -0.44 7.65
CA ILE A 65 11.05 -1.16 6.39
C ILE A 65 11.21 -0.21 5.20
N ASP A 66 11.82 -0.72 4.15
CA ASP A 66 11.99 -0.03 2.88
C ASP A 66 11.46 -0.89 1.73
N LEU A 67 10.63 -0.27 0.90
CA LEU A 67 9.95 -0.88 -0.23
C LEU A 67 10.49 -0.39 -1.58
N ARG A 68 11.57 0.41 -1.58
CA ARG A 68 12.22 0.86 -2.82
C ARG A 68 12.59 -0.35 -3.68
N ASP A 69 12.19 -0.30 -4.95
CA ASP A 69 12.43 -1.33 -5.96
C ASP A 69 11.97 -2.74 -5.55
N SER A 70 11.01 -2.83 -4.63
CA SER A 70 10.40 -4.10 -4.22
C SER A 70 9.27 -4.48 -5.17
N TYR A 71 9.30 -5.74 -5.59
CA TYR A 71 8.37 -6.30 -6.57
C TYR A 71 7.92 -7.69 -6.16
N ALA A 72 6.77 -8.12 -6.68
CA ALA A 72 6.27 -9.47 -6.47
C ALA A 72 6.45 -10.31 -7.74
N ARG A 73 6.78 -11.59 -7.56
CA ARG A 73 6.91 -12.55 -8.65
C ARG A 73 6.26 -13.87 -8.24
N ALA A 74 5.54 -14.47 -9.19
CA ALA A 74 5.03 -15.82 -9.03
C ALA A 74 6.15 -16.84 -9.27
N SER A 75 6.31 -17.79 -8.36
CA SER A 75 7.24 -18.92 -8.45
C SER A 75 6.58 -20.17 -7.88
N GLY A 76 6.50 -21.25 -8.66
CA GLY A 76 5.92 -22.52 -8.19
C GLY A 76 4.43 -22.45 -7.81
N GLY A 77 3.66 -21.52 -8.40
CA GLY A 77 2.25 -21.31 -8.05
C GLY A 77 2.01 -20.47 -6.79
N GLU A 78 3.08 -19.92 -6.20
CA GLU A 78 3.03 -19.06 -5.03
C GLU A 78 3.54 -17.66 -5.39
N MET A 79 3.06 -16.64 -4.69
CA MET A 79 3.53 -15.27 -4.88
C MET A 79 4.62 -14.95 -3.85
N TRP A 80 5.73 -14.38 -4.32
CA TRP A 80 6.87 -14.01 -3.49
C TRP A 80 7.18 -12.52 -3.64
N LEU A 81 7.40 -11.86 -2.51
CA LEU A 81 7.90 -10.49 -2.44
C LEU A 81 9.43 -10.51 -2.44
N HIS A 82 10.01 -9.80 -3.40
CA HIS A 82 11.44 -9.66 -3.62
C HIS A 82 11.90 -8.24 -3.31
N ASN A 83 13.17 -8.14 -2.90
CA ASN A 83 13.89 -6.88 -2.70
C ASN A 83 13.28 -5.90 -1.66
N ALA A 84 12.27 -6.35 -0.90
CA ALA A 84 11.81 -5.62 0.27
C ALA A 84 12.88 -5.72 1.38
N TYR A 85 13.34 -4.58 1.88
CA TYR A 85 14.33 -4.52 2.94
C TYR A 85 13.63 -4.28 4.27
N ILE A 86 13.84 -5.20 5.22
CA ILE A 86 13.39 -5.02 6.61
C ILE A 86 14.64 -5.01 7.47
N ALA A 87 14.82 -3.94 8.24
CA ALA A 87 16.01 -3.86 9.09
C ALA A 87 15.98 -4.97 10.14
N PRO A 88 17.14 -5.56 10.51
CA PRO A 88 17.24 -6.45 11.66
C PRO A 88 16.70 -5.76 12.91
N TYR A 89 16.22 -6.57 13.85
CA TYR A 89 15.73 -6.04 15.12
C TYR A 89 16.91 -5.97 16.09
N ASP A 90 17.40 -4.75 16.39
CA ASP A 90 18.61 -4.55 17.22
C ASP A 90 18.61 -5.36 18.53
N PRO A 91 17.48 -5.48 19.28
CA PRO A 91 17.46 -6.28 20.50
C PRO A 91 17.51 -7.81 20.31
N ALA A 92 17.37 -8.32 19.08
CA ALA A 92 17.52 -9.75 18.77
C ALA A 92 18.95 -10.05 18.30
N SER A 93 19.92 -9.95 19.20
CA SER A 93 21.36 -10.03 18.86
C SER A 93 21.79 -11.31 18.12
N LEU A 94 21.19 -12.47 18.41
CA LEU A 94 21.63 -13.77 17.86
C LEU A 94 20.65 -14.37 16.83
N ASN A 95 19.36 -14.04 16.91
CA ASN A 95 18.29 -14.66 16.11
C ASN A 95 17.71 -13.68 15.08
N ASN A 96 18.59 -12.90 14.44
CA ASN A 96 18.18 -11.96 13.39
C ASN A 96 17.90 -12.68 12.07
N HIS A 97 16.97 -12.11 11.30
CA HIS A 97 16.64 -12.55 9.96
C HIS A 97 17.54 -11.86 8.94
N ASP A 98 17.68 -12.46 7.75
CA ASP A 98 18.26 -11.77 6.60
C ASP A 98 17.32 -10.63 6.13
N PRO A 99 17.78 -9.37 6.13
CA PRO A 99 16.97 -8.21 5.73
C PRO A 99 16.33 -8.29 4.35
N LYS A 100 17.02 -8.90 3.38
CA LYS A 100 16.59 -8.95 1.97
C LYS A 100 15.99 -10.30 1.57
N ARG A 101 15.68 -11.17 2.55
CA ARG A 101 15.07 -12.47 2.26
C ARG A 101 13.78 -12.33 1.45
N ASN A 102 13.54 -13.27 0.55
CA ASN A 102 12.27 -13.35 -0.17
C ASN A 102 11.16 -13.77 0.80
N ARG A 103 10.00 -13.12 0.70
CA ARG A 103 8.88 -13.34 1.62
C ARG A 103 7.67 -13.84 0.86
N LYS A 104 7.10 -14.95 1.30
CA LYS A 104 5.88 -15.48 0.71
C LYS A 104 4.71 -14.56 1.00
N LEU A 105 3.90 -14.30 -0.04
CA LEU A 105 2.67 -13.54 0.04
C LEU A 105 1.48 -14.49 0.10
N LEU A 106 0.53 -14.16 0.97
CA LEU A 106 -0.70 -14.92 1.21
C LEU A 106 -1.82 -14.23 0.43
N LEU A 107 -2.16 -14.82 -0.72
CA LEU A 107 -3.17 -14.38 -1.69
C LEU A 107 -4.03 -15.57 -2.09
N HIS A 108 -5.22 -15.29 -2.64
CA HIS A 108 -6.04 -16.35 -3.22
C HIS A 108 -5.43 -16.85 -4.54
N ARG A 109 -5.61 -18.14 -4.83
CA ARG A 109 -5.07 -18.78 -6.05
C ARG A 109 -5.54 -18.07 -7.33
N ALA A 110 -6.79 -17.63 -7.37
CA ALA A 110 -7.36 -16.91 -8.51
C ALA A 110 -6.66 -15.55 -8.74
N GLU A 111 -6.37 -14.81 -7.66
CA GLU A 111 -5.66 -13.53 -7.74
C GLU A 111 -4.23 -13.71 -8.25
N ILE A 112 -3.54 -14.76 -7.78
CA ILE A 112 -2.19 -15.09 -8.25
C ILE A 112 -2.20 -15.39 -9.76
N GLN A 113 -3.17 -16.19 -10.23
CA GLN A 113 -3.30 -16.52 -11.66
C GLN A 113 -3.61 -15.29 -12.50
N GLN A 114 -4.54 -14.43 -12.05
CA GLN A 114 -4.90 -13.20 -12.75
C GLN A 114 -3.70 -12.25 -12.88
N MET A 115 -2.99 -12.00 -11.78
CA MET A 115 -1.81 -11.13 -11.80
C MET A 115 -0.68 -11.71 -12.65
N THR A 116 -0.46 -13.03 -12.59
CA THR A 116 0.61 -13.69 -13.36
C THR A 116 0.29 -13.68 -14.86
N GLY A 117 -0.96 -13.95 -15.24
CA GLY A 117 -1.41 -13.86 -16.63
C GLY A 117 -1.29 -12.43 -17.17
N ALA A 118 -1.77 -11.44 -16.41
CA ALA A 118 -1.67 -10.04 -16.79
C ALA A 118 -0.22 -9.55 -16.89
N ALA A 119 0.67 -9.99 -15.99
CA ALA A 119 2.09 -9.67 -16.06
C ALA A 119 2.76 -10.25 -17.31
N ALA A 120 2.43 -11.50 -17.67
CA ALA A 120 2.99 -12.17 -18.85
C ALA A 120 2.45 -11.61 -20.17
N GLU A 121 1.13 -11.40 -20.28
CA GLU A 121 0.49 -10.97 -21.52
C GLU A 121 0.73 -9.49 -21.85
N LYS A 122 0.62 -8.62 -20.84
CA LYS A 122 0.62 -7.16 -21.02
C LYS A 122 1.96 -6.52 -20.67
N GLY A 123 2.97 -7.33 -20.31
CA GLY A 123 4.28 -6.84 -19.86
C GLY A 123 4.20 -5.97 -18.60
N LEU A 124 3.22 -6.25 -17.72
CA LEU A 124 3.00 -5.48 -16.49
C LEU A 124 3.95 -5.97 -15.40
N THR A 125 4.35 -5.05 -14.53
CA THR A 125 5.17 -5.36 -13.35
C THR A 125 4.30 -5.33 -12.11
N ILE A 126 4.51 -6.27 -11.18
CA ILE A 126 3.80 -6.27 -9.90
C ILE A 126 4.70 -5.61 -8.85
N VAL A 127 4.35 -4.40 -8.43
CA VAL A 127 5.15 -3.58 -7.50
C VAL A 127 4.51 -3.53 -6.12
N ALA A 128 5.29 -3.47 -5.05
CA ALA A 128 4.74 -3.22 -3.72
C ALA A 128 4.57 -1.71 -3.49
N LEU A 129 3.35 -1.29 -3.16
CA LEU A 129 2.97 0.11 -3.02
C LEU A 129 3.06 0.58 -1.57
N ARG A 130 2.50 -0.18 -0.64
CA ARG A 130 2.51 0.18 0.78
C ARG A 130 2.43 -1.04 1.68
N VAL A 131 2.96 -0.88 2.88
CA VAL A 131 2.79 -1.84 3.97
C VAL A 131 2.06 -1.15 5.11
N TYR A 132 1.06 -1.83 5.65
CA TYR A 132 0.26 -1.35 6.76
C TYR A 132 -0.11 -2.50 7.68
N ILE A 133 -0.45 -2.18 8.93
CA ILE A 133 -0.88 -3.16 9.92
C ILE A 133 -2.39 -3.04 10.07
N LYS A 134 -3.10 -4.15 9.89
CA LYS A 134 -4.55 -4.28 10.08
C LYS A 134 -4.80 -5.49 10.98
N HIS A 135 -5.57 -5.30 12.05
CA HIS A 135 -5.87 -6.36 13.04
C HIS A 135 -4.62 -7.13 13.50
N HIS A 136 -3.55 -6.39 13.85
CA HIS A 136 -2.25 -6.93 14.29
C HIS A 136 -1.43 -7.70 13.24
N VAL A 137 -1.91 -7.87 12.01
CA VAL A 137 -1.18 -8.53 10.92
C VAL A 137 -0.65 -7.47 9.95
N ALA A 138 0.59 -7.66 9.48
CA ALA A 138 1.14 -6.83 8.42
C ALA A 138 0.60 -7.27 7.05
N LYS A 139 0.06 -6.31 6.32
CA LYS A 139 -0.43 -6.48 4.96
C LYS A 139 0.40 -5.62 4.00
N VAL A 140 0.60 -6.12 2.79
CA VAL A 140 1.17 -5.36 1.67
C VAL A 140 0.09 -5.11 0.65
N GLU A 141 0.10 -3.91 0.08
CA GLU A 141 -0.65 -3.59 -1.12
C GLU A 141 0.27 -3.75 -2.32
N LEU A 142 -0.12 -4.61 -3.24
CA LEU A 142 0.52 -4.79 -4.53
C LEU A 142 -0.22 -3.94 -5.57
N GLY A 143 0.52 -3.41 -6.53
CA GLY A 143 0.00 -2.73 -7.70
C GLY A 143 0.42 -3.44 -8.98
N MET A 144 -0.52 -3.67 -9.89
CA MET A 144 -0.17 -3.96 -11.28
C MET A 144 0.20 -2.65 -11.96
N ALA A 145 1.45 -2.56 -12.38
CA ALA A 145 2.09 -1.33 -12.80
C ALA A 145 2.58 -1.42 -14.26
N ARG A 146 2.39 -0.33 -14.99
CA ARG A 146 3.01 -0.08 -16.29
C ARG A 146 4.06 1.02 -16.13
N GLY A 147 5.25 0.84 -16.70
CA GLY A 147 6.30 1.86 -16.65
C GLY A 147 5.85 3.13 -17.37
N LYS A 148 5.98 4.27 -16.72
CA LYS A 148 5.85 5.56 -17.39
C LYS A 148 7.14 5.80 -18.17
N ARG A 149 7.01 6.20 -19.43
CA ARG A 149 8.11 6.67 -20.25
C ARG A 149 8.28 8.17 -20.07
#